data_AF-A0A7H1AQ57-F1
#
_entry.id   AF-A0A7H1AQ57-F1
#
_cell.length_a   1.000
_cell.length_b   1.000
_cell.length_c   1.000
_cell.angle_alpha   90.00
_cell.angle_beta   90.00
_cell.angle_gamma   90.00
#
_symmetry.space_group_name_H-M   'P 1'
#
loop_
_entity.id
_entity.type
_entity.pdbx_description
1 polymer ?
#
loop_
_entity_poly.entity_id
_entity_poly.type
_entity_poly.pdbx_seq_one_letter_code
_entity_poly.pdbx_strand_id
1 'polypeptide(L)' 'MTRIAATCLTLLLLTTAASAARAGDTYYTCSYRVYENGQPVVRRVEYLESSLQAAMAKFEVFLDDLRAQGKQPQHLGCR' A
#
# COMPACT_ATOMS: atom_id res chain seq x y z
N MET A 1 -32.30 -43.63 -13.67
CA MET A 1 -31.13 -44.29 -13.06
C MET A 1 -29.88 -43.89 -13.84
N THR A 2 -28.84 -43.44 -13.12
CA THR A 2 -27.41 -43.33 -13.49
C THR A 2 -26.98 -42.31 -14.58
N ARG A 3 -26.41 -41.16 -14.15
CA ARG A 3 -24.97 -40.72 -14.23
C ARG A 3 -24.51 -40.39 -15.66
N ILE A 4 -23.95 -39.21 -15.91
CA ILE A 4 -22.49 -38.94 -15.82
C ILE A 4 -22.25 -37.50 -15.36
N ALA A 5 -21.54 -37.37 -14.24
CA ALA A 5 -20.83 -36.15 -13.86
C ALA A 5 -19.44 -36.23 -14.48
N ALA A 6 -19.00 -35.18 -15.17
CA ALA A 6 -17.63 -35.07 -15.67
C ALA A 6 -17.15 -33.62 -15.58
N THR A 7 -16.40 -33.37 -14.49
CA THR A 7 -15.11 -32.66 -14.47
C THR A 7 -15.01 -31.32 -15.19
N CYS A 8 -15.11 -30.22 -14.43
CA CYS A 8 -14.32 -29.02 -14.71
C CYS A 8 -13.26 -28.87 -13.62
N LEU A 9 -12.07 -29.35 -13.93
CA LEU A 9 -10.87 -29.25 -13.11
C LEU A 9 -10.31 -27.83 -13.28
N THR A 10 -10.87 -26.84 -12.58
CA THR A 10 -10.25 -25.51 -12.53
C THR A 10 -9.07 -25.56 -11.59
N LEU A 11 -7.90 -25.78 -12.19
CA LEU A 11 -6.58 -25.59 -11.61
C LEU A 11 -6.44 -24.13 -11.19
N LEU A 12 -6.89 -23.79 -9.99
CA LEU A 12 -6.62 -22.52 -9.35
C LEU A 12 -5.13 -22.51 -8.96
N LEU A 13 -4.28 -22.13 -9.93
CA LEU A 13 -2.97 -21.57 -9.63
C LEU A 13 -3.22 -20.25 -8.89
N LEU A 14 -3.36 -20.31 -7.57
CA LEU A 14 -3.06 -19.14 -6.75
C LEU A 14 -1.55 -18.94 -6.86
N THR A 15 -1.17 -18.18 -7.88
CA THR A 15 0.09 -17.46 -7.91
C THR A 15 0.16 -16.68 -6.61
N THR A 16 0.97 -17.17 -5.68
CA THR A 16 1.46 -16.36 -4.60
C THR A 16 2.15 -15.18 -5.26
N ALA A 17 1.46 -14.04 -5.32
CA ALA A 17 2.10 -12.74 -5.48
C ALA A 17 2.90 -12.48 -4.20
N ALA A 18 3.93 -13.31 -3.98
CA ALA A 18 5.04 -12.93 -3.17
C ALA A 18 5.65 -11.78 -3.94
N SER A 19 5.33 -10.55 -3.51
CA SER A 19 6.04 -9.35 -3.92
C SER A 19 7.52 -9.67 -3.79
N ALA A 20 8.16 -9.98 -4.91
CA ALA A 20 9.57 -10.26 -4.96
C ALA A 20 10.23 -8.95 -4.54
N ALA A 21 10.58 -8.84 -3.26
CA ALA A 21 11.47 -7.80 -2.76
C ALA A 21 12.71 -7.88 -3.65
N ARG A 22 12.87 -6.91 -4.55
CA ARG A 22 13.99 -6.91 -5.47
C ARG A 22 15.22 -6.65 -4.61
N ALA A 23 16.30 -7.38 -4.87
CA ALA A 23 17.58 -7.10 -4.24
C ALA A 23 17.98 -5.65 -4.59
N GLY A 24 17.75 -4.72 -3.64
CA GLY A 24 17.85 -3.28 -3.85
C GLY A 24 16.70 -2.46 -3.25
N ASP A 25 15.57 -3.08 -2.93
CA ASP A 25 14.49 -2.37 -2.26
C ASP A 25 14.80 -2.16 -0.77
N THR A 26 14.66 -0.93 -0.31
CA THR A 26 14.83 -0.49 1.08
C THR A 26 13.47 -0.08 1.65
N TYR A 27 13.26 -0.37 2.93
CA TYR A 27 12.08 0.15 3.63
C TYR A 27 12.27 1.63 3.95
N TYR A 28 11.36 2.45 3.44
CA TYR A 28 11.27 3.87 3.75
C TYR A 28 10.01 4.13 4.56
N THR A 29 10.14 4.89 5.64
CA THR A 29 9.03 5.33 6.48
C THR A 29 8.69 6.78 6.19
N CYS A 30 7.48 7.02 5.69
CA CYS A 30 6.93 8.36 5.51
C CYS A 30 5.93 8.68 6.63
N SER A 31 5.95 9.92 7.12
CA SER A 31 5.10 10.38 8.22
C SER A 31 4.25 11.58 7.80
N TYR A 32 3.00 11.60 8.26
CA TYR A 32 2.11 12.74 8.11
C TYR A 32 1.33 13.01 9.41
N ARG A 33 0.81 14.22 9.54
CA ARG A 33 -0.11 14.62 10.60
C ARG A 33 -1.49 14.86 10.03
N VAL A 34 -2.53 14.39 10.70
CA VAL A 34 -3.93 14.75 10.45
C VAL A 34 -4.55 15.21 11.76
N TYR A 35 -5.63 15.99 11.68
CA TYR A 35 -6.44 16.32 12.86
C TYR A 35 -7.65 15.39 12.90
N GLU A 36 -7.77 14.64 14.00
CA GLU A 36 -8.92 13.77 14.28
C GLU A 36 -9.58 14.30 15.55
N ASN A 37 -10.86 14.70 15.48
CA ASN A 37 -11.60 15.30 16.60
C ASN A 37 -10.87 16.49 17.26
N GLY A 38 -10.21 17.32 16.46
CA GLY A 38 -9.45 18.49 16.93
C GLY A 38 -8.07 18.18 17.52
N GLN A 39 -7.70 16.90 17.63
CA GLN A 39 -6.38 16.49 18.14
C GLN A 39 -5.43 16.15 16.98
N PRO A 40 -4.16 16.58 17.03
CA PRO A 40 -3.18 16.20 16.04
C PRO A 40 -2.76 14.73 16.22
N VAL A 41 -2.94 13.93 15.18
CA VAL A 41 -2.54 12.52 15.14
C VAL A 41 -1.46 12.36 14.07
N VAL A 42 -0.30 11.83 14.48
CA VAL A 42 0.78 11.48 13.57
C VAL A 42 0.63 10.03 13.14
N ARG A 43 0.66 9.80 11.83
CA ARG A 43 0.55 8.49 11.19
C ARG A 43 1.81 8.23 10.37
N ARG A 44 2.11 6.95 10.15
CA ARG A 44 3.26 6.50 9.38
C ARG A 44 2.81 5.49 8.32
N VAL A 45 3.46 5.52 7.18
CA VAL A 45 3.28 4.57 6.09
C VAL A 45 4.66 4.08 5.70
N GLU A 46 4.79 2.78 5.50
CA GLU A 46 6.03 2.14 5.07
C GLU A 46 5.92 1.76 3.59
N TYR A 47 6.97 2.07 2.84
CA TYR A 47 7.10 1.72 1.43
C TYR A 47 8.36 0.89 1.24
N LEU A 48 8.26 -0.20 0.48
CA LEU A 48 9.40 -0.99 0.05
C LEU A 48 9.75 -0.57 -1.38
N GLU A 49 10.79 0.24 -1.54
CA GLU A 49 11.15 0.84 -2.83
C GLU A 49 12.66 0.86 -3.06
N SER A 50 13.05 1.00 -4.32
CA SER A 50 14.45 1.12 -4.74
C SER A 50 15.15 2.43 -4.35
N SER A 51 14.40 3.48 -3.97
CA SER A 51 14.96 4.77 -3.54
C SER A 51 13.99 5.61 -2.71
N LEU A 52 14.53 6.55 -1.91
CA LEU A 52 13.74 7.49 -1.13
C LEU A 52 12.81 8.34 -2.01
N GLN A 53 13.27 8.75 -3.20
CA GLN A 53 12.47 9.56 -4.12
C GLN A 53 11.26 8.79 -4.65
N ALA A 54 11.39 7.49 -4.92
CA ALA A 54 10.27 6.64 -5.32
C ALA A 54 9.24 6.50 -4.18
N ALA A 55 9.70 6.32 -2.94
CA ALA A 55 8.83 6.30 -1.77
C ALA A 55 8.09 7.63 -1.55
N MET A 56 8.79 8.77 -1.68
CA MET A 56 8.17 10.10 -1.59
C MET A 56 7.12 10.33 -2.66
N ALA A 57 7.37 9.92 -3.91
CA ALA A 57 6.39 10.06 -4.99
C ALA A 57 5.10 9.27 -4.71
N LYS A 58 5.22 8.02 -4.23
CA LYS A 58 4.06 7.23 -3.78
C LYS A 58 3.36 7.85 -2.58
N PHE A 59 4.14 8.44 -1.68
CA PHE A 59 3.60 9.11 -0.50
C PHE A 59 2.77 10.34 -0.85
N GLU A 60 3.21 11.19 -1.79
CA GLU A 60 2.42 12.36 -2.22
C GLU A 60 1.08 11.96 -2.84
N VAL A 61 1.05 10.90 -3.67
CA VAL A 61 -0.21 10.35 -4.20
C VAL A 61 -1.12 9.88 -3.07
N PHE A 62 -0.58 9.18 -2.08
CA PHE A 62 -1.35 8.77 -0.90
C PHE A 62 -1.90 9.98 -0.11
N LEU A 63 -1.14 11.07 0.02
CA LEU A 63 -1.63 12.29 0.66
C LEU A 63 -2.75 12.96 -0.15
N ASP A 64 -2.68 12.93 -1.48
CA ASP A 64 -3.75 13.41 -2.35
C ASP A 64 -5.02 12.57 -2.22
N ASP A 65 -4.90 11.24 -2.13
CA ASP A 65 -6.04 10.36 -1.88
C ASP A 65 -6.71 10.68 -0.52
N LEU A 66 -5.92 10.99 0.51
CA LEU A 66 -6.46 11.43 1.79
C LEU A 66 -7.18 12.79 1.68
N ARG A 67 -6.64 13.73 0.88
CA ARG A 67 -7.28 15.02 0.61
C ARG A 67 -8.61 14.83 -0.13
N ALA A 68 -8.65 13.93 -1.12
CA ALA A 68 -9.87 13.59 -1.84
C ALA A 68 -10.95 12.96 -0.92
N GLN A 69 -10.54 12.31 0.16
CA GLN A 69 -11.43 11.80 1.22
C GLN A 69 -11.85 12.87 2.25
N GLY A 70 -11.52 14.14 2.01
CA GLY A 70 -11.86 15.25 2.91
C GLY A 70 -10.98 15.37 4.15
N LYS A 71 -9.85 14.64 4.20
CA LYS A 71 -8.83 14.84 5.24
C LYS A 71 -7.91 16.00 4.86
N GLN A 72 -7.19 16.54 5.84
CA GLN A 72 -6.17 17.58 5.63
C GLN A 72 -4.83 17.10 6.16
N PRO A 73 -4.17 16.16 5.45
CA PRO A 73 -2.88 15.65 5.90
C PRO A 73 -1.77 16.68 5.66
N GLN A 74 -0.89 16.78 6.64
CA GLN A 74 0.35 17.55 6.58
C GLN A 74 1.54 16.60 6.49
N HIS A 75 2.29 16.70 5.39
CA HIS A 75 3.54 15.97 5.18
C HIS A 75 4.57 16.39 6.26
N LEU A 76 5.14 15.41 6.98
CA LEU A 76 6.23 15.62 7.96
C LEU A 76 7.62 15.17 7.45
N GLY A 77 7.68 14.12 6.61
CA GLY A 77 8.89 13.71 5.90
C GLY A 77 8.93 12.21 5.66
N CYS A 78 9.89 11.77 4.83
CA CYS A 78 10.24 10.37 4.60
C CYS A 78 11.71 10.13 4.98
N ARG A 79 12.01 8.94 5.49
CA ARG A 79 13.37 8.49 5.81
C ARG A 79 13.55 7.01 5.58
#